data_AF-A8WK43-F1
#
_entry.id   AF-A8WK43-F1
#
_cell.length_a   1.000
_cell.length_b   1.000
_cell.length_c   1.000
_cell.angle_alpha   90.00
_cell.angle_beta   90.00
_cell.angle_gamma   90.00
#
_symmetry.space_group_name_H-M   'P 1'
#
loop_
_entity.id
_entity.type
_entity.pdbx_description
1 polymer ?
#
loop_
_entity_poly.entity_id
_entity_poly.type
_entity_poly.pdbx_seq_one_letter_code
_entity_poly.pdbx_strand_id
1 'polypeptide(L)'
;MYAETKWINYTEGFEGNPPPPKLKLNISLISEKFLKSKNPKIRTFFLDETDVENVESEMKKCKNQEEKDKKSMEVLSNLSNFMKIFKKQIYLRTIPDTQIGFNKNRFVFLHEALESIPLALKFQNLSNLENGTKDFEMYSKQMGPLEELDTLMTIKIEQFEEMLTAFNVDKRQITIITDPTHEPSRRQIYETGKVSGIFSPDSRIFLDKSRAIFLIFQNLIMGVNWQKNDNWILKSQLLEFITEVSESAEGTYHSESSIRHKIQNFKKFYVYSNESENSENLLLQNSHPSAEVPISEYEKNAKRFDLPIFSNFSKNPKNLKIWMARFFLNLGWIFAFFKKNEHETEQLREEMLKIVLFLVPDPRFSNQCAQFLVGKLKKLEVIFFLEILIFPGTLAEPQLWKMAKYRISKSAKFSKNKFQNCTKNWKNRRKMVRKVSEKVRRLLPKNPEISIEMKDLKTGKR
;
A
#
# COMPACT_ATOMS: atom_id res chain seq x y z
N MET A 1 11.75 12.19 11.67
CA MET A 1 10.87 11.25 10.95
C MET A 1 11.58 9.95 10.57
N TYR A 2 12.85 9.76 10.92
CA TYR A 2 13.45 8.44 11.02
C TYR A 2 12.86 7.80 12.27
N ALA A 3 12.23 6.63 12.13
CA ALA A 3 11.62 5.92 13.23
C ALA A 3 12.56 5.94 14.44
N GLU A 4 12.04 6.36 15.60
CA GLU A 4 12.74 6.18 16.87
C GLU A 4 13.28 4.76 16.92
N THR A 5 14.52 4.63 17.37
CA THR A 5 15.33 3.43 17.60
C THR A 5 14.61 2.39 18.47
N LYS A 6 13.53 1.80 17.97
CA LYS A 6 12.71 0.83 18.65
C LYS A 6 12.68 -0.43 17.82
N TRP A 7 13.14 -1.51 18.44
CA TRP A 7 12.86 -2.86 18.02
C TRP A 7 11.35 -3.01 17.79
N ILE A 8 10.97 -3.57 16.64
CA ILE A 8 9.57 -3.78 16.30
C ILE A 8 9.26 -5.28 16.40
N ASN A 9 8.23 -5.63 17.15
CA ASN A 9 7.73 -7.01 17.25
C ASN A 9 6.85 -7.31 16.02
N TYR A 10 7.18 -8.34 15.25
CA TYR A 10 6.42 -8.75 14.06
C TYR A 10 5.61 -10.03 14.25
N THR A 11 4.36 -9.92 14.66
CA THR A 11 3.47 -11.09 14.72
C THR A 11 2.98 -11.45 13.32
N GLU A 12 3.49 -12.56 12.77
CA GLU A 12 2.77 -13.58 11.99
C GLU A 12 3.76 -14.45 11.22
N GLY A 13 4.13 -15.59 11.81
CA GLY A 13 4.57 -16.76 11.05
C GLY A 13 3.35 -17.62 10.70
N PHE A 14 3.48 -18.48 9.68
CA PHE A 14 2.54 -19.59 9.48
C PHE A 14 2.36 -20.34 10.81
N GLU A 15 1.13 -20.72 11.16
CA GLU A 15 0.73 -21.27 12.47
C GLU A 15 1.76 -22.27 13.03
N GLY A 16 2.22 -22.04 14.27
CA GLY A 16 3.20 -22.89 14.98
C GLY A 16 4.60 -22.31 15.19
N ASN A 17 4.83 -21.02 14.94
CA ASN A 17 6.17 -20.41 15.03
C ASN A 17 6.47 -19.74 16.40
N PRO A 18 7.76 -19.68 16.81
CA PRO A 18 8.26 -19.01 18.01
C PRO A 18 7.86 -17.51 18.06
N PRO A 19 8.04 -16.83 19.22
CA PRO A 19 7.70 -15.42 19.35
C PRO A 19 8.30 -14.57 18.22
N PRO A 20 7.58 -13.52 17.81
CA PRO A 20 7.96 -12.71 16.67
C PRO A 20 9.37 -12.12 16.84
N PRO A 21 10.25 -12.22 15.83
CA PRO A 21 11.60 -11.69 15.93
C PRO A 21 11.52 -10.17 16.09
N LYS A 22 12.35 -9.63 16.97
CA LYS A 22 12.56 -8.18 17.04
C LYS A 22 13.41 -7.79 15.84
N LEU A 23 12.90 -6.88 15.01
CA LEU A 23 13.68 -6.37 13.88
C LEU A 23 13.95 -4.87 13.97
N LYS A 24 15.02 -4.46 13.30
CA LYS A 24 15.51 -3.08 13.16
C LYS A 24 15.82 -2.79 11.70
N LEU A 25 15.61 -1.57 11.23
CA LEU A 25 16.00 -1.18 9.87
C LEU A 25 17.49 -0.90 9.80
N ASN A 26 18.18 -1.35 8.74
CA ASN A 26 19.60 -1.06 8.51
C ASN A 26 19.92 0.44 8.55
N ILE A 27 19.03 1.29 8.02
CA ILE A 27 19.22 2.74 8.00
C ILE A 27 19.39 3.37 9.39
N SER A 28 18.90 2.71 10.45
CA SER A 28 19.09 3.18 11.83
C SER A 28 20.50 2.95 12.38
N LEU A 29 21.34 2.20 11.66
CA LEU A 29 22.75 1.98 11.97
C LEU A 29 23.69 2.72 11.00
N ILE A 30 23.14 3.47 10.04
CA ILE A 30 23.91 4.27 9.08
C ILE A 30 24.03 5.71 9.60
N SER A 31 25.23 6.29 9.48
CA SER A 31 25.47 7.69 9.86
C SER A 31 24.55 8.65 9.10
N GLU A 32 23.99 9.63 9.83
CA GLU A 32 23.02 10.59 9.30
C GLU A 32 23.57 11.37 8.09
N LYS A 33 24.89 11.58 8.02
CA LYS A 33 25.55 12.25 6.89
C LYS A 33 25.26 11.59 5.54
N PHE A 34 25.19 10.26 5.51
CA PHE A 34 24.91 9.49 4.28
C PHE A 34 23.43 9.42 3.96
N LEU A 35 22.57 9.45 4.97
CA LEU A 35 21.13 9.51 4.79
C LEU A 35 20.72 10.88 4.23
N LYS A 36 21.34 11.96 4.73
CA LYS A 36 21.12 13.34 4.26
C LYS A 36 21.58 13.54 2.81
N SER A 37 22.63 12.85 2.38
CA SER A 37 23.11 12.92 0.99
C SER A 37 22.22 12.18 -0.01
N LYS A 38 21.12 11.52 0.44
CA LYS A 38 20.20 10.73 -0.40
C LYS A 38 20.94 9.78 -1.35
N ASN A 39 21.94 9.07 -0.81
CA ASN A 39 22.76 8.19 -1.63
C ASN A 39 21.90 7.05 -2.23
N PRO A 40 21.75 6.96 -3.57
CA PRO A 40 20.86 5.98 -4.20
C PRO A 40 21.29 4.52 -3.97
N LYS A 41 22.53 4.31 -3.49
CA LYS A 41 23.03 2.98 -3.14
C LYS A 41 22.44 2.42 -1.84
N ILE A 42 21.82 3.26 -1.01
CA ILE A 42 21.24 2.86 0.27
C ILE A 42 19.82 2.33 0.05
N ARG A 43 19.63 1.04 0.30
CA ARG A 43 18.35 0.35 0.30
C ARG A 43 18.00 -0.11 1.70
N THR A 44 16.73 -0.01 2.05
CA THR A 44 16.20 -0.41 3.35
C THR A 44 16.03 -1.93 3.40
N PHE A 45 16.51 -2.56 4.46
CA PHE A 45 16.26 -3.96 4.79
C PHE A 45 16.24 -4.15 6.32
N PHE A 46 15.71 -5.29 6.77
CA PHE A 46 15.54 -5.59 8.20
C PHE A 46 16.72 -6.39 8.75
N LEU A 47 17.08 -6.11 9.99
CA LEU A 47 18.11 -6.76 10.80
C LEU A 47 17.46 -7.36 12.04
N ASP A 48 17.77 -8.59 12.40
CA ASP A 48 17.44 -9.17 13.70
C ASP A 48 18.52 -8.90 14.76
N GLU A 49 18.35 -9.44 15.97
CA GLU A 49 19.29 -9.28 17.08
C GLU A 49 20.71 -9.78 16.72
N THR A 50 20.81 -10.93 16.04
CA THR A 50 22.11 -11.50 15.62
C THR A 50 22.77 -10.64 14.55
N ASP A 51 21.99 -10.14 13.59
CA ASP A 51 22.50 -9.23 12.57
C ASP A 51 23.10 -7.95 13.16
N VAL A 52 22.43 -7.37 14.18
CA VAL A 52 22.91 -6.15 14.85
C VAL A 52 24.21 -6.42 15.61
N GLU A 53 24.30 -7.52 16.35
CA GLU A 53 25.53 -7.92 17.06
C GLU A 53 26.72 -8.11 16.11
N ASN A 54 26.48 -8.75 14.96
CA ASN A 54 27.48 -8.95 13.91
C ASN A 54 28.01 -7.61 13.37
N VAL A 55 27.11 -6.66 13.09
CA VAL A 55 27.49 -5.31 12.64
C VAL A 55 28.30 -4.61 13.72
N GLU A 56 27.85 -4.61 14.97
CA GLU A 56 28.57 -3.97 16.07
C GLU A 56 29.97 -4.55 16.27
N SER A 57 30.12 -5.86 16.13
CA SER A 57 31.43 -6.54 16.17
C SER A 57 32.38 -6.06 15.07
N GLU A 58 31.90 -5.91 13.83
CA GLU A 58 32.70 -5.35 12.73
C GLU A 58 33.04 -3.87 12.98
N MET A 59 32.10 -3.07 13.48
CA MET A 59 32.36 -1.65 13.76
C MET A 59 33.39 -1.45 14.88
N LYS A 60 33.49 -2.38 15.85
CA LYS A 60 34.51 -2.36 16.91
C LYS A 60 35.93 -2.57 16.36
N LYS A 61 36.10 -3.17 15.18
CA LYS A 61 37.41 -3.38 14.55
C LYS A 61 37.97 -2.11 13.88
N CYS A 62 37.13 -1.11 13.66
CA CYS A 62 37.50 0.14 13.01
C CYS A 62 38.15 1.11 14.03
N LYS A 63 39.28 1.72 13.66
CA LYS A 63 40.12 2.55 14.55
C LYS A 63 39.56 3.96 14.76
N ASN A 64 38.85 4.48 13.77
CA ASN A 64 38.35 5.86 13.76
C ASN A 64 36.96 5.94 13.10
N GLN A 65 36.33 7.12 13.16
CA GLN A 65 34.99 7.32 12.63
C GLN A 65 34.92 7.21 11.10
N GLU A 66 35.97 7.61 10.39
CA GLU A 66 36.01 7.52 8.92
C GLU A 66 36.03 6.06 8.44
N GLU A 67 36.82 5.21 9.10
CA GLU A 67 36.82 3.76 8.87
C GLU A 67 35.45 3.15 9.19
N LYS A 68 34.82 3.53 10.30
CA LYS A 68 33.47 3.07 10.66
C LYS A 68 32.44 3.47 9.61
N ASP A 69 32.51 4.70 9.12
CA ASP A 69 31.60 5.21 8.11
C ASP A 69 31.77 4.48 6.76
N LYS A 70 33.01 4.22 6.36
CA LYS A 70 33.32 3.42 5.16
C LYS A 70 32.81 1.98 5.30
N LYS A 71 33.09 1.34 6.44
CA LYS A 71 32.66 -0.04 6.71
C LYS A 71 31.15 -0.15 6.83
N SER A 72 30.49 0.83 7.47
CA SER A 72 29.03 0.94 7.53
C SER A 72 28.44 0.98 6.13
N MET A 73 28.98 1.80 5.23
CA MET A 73 28.49 1.83 3.85
C MET A 73 28.78 0.56 3.05
N GLU A 74 29.91 -0.11 3.30
CA GLU A 74 30.22 -1.41 2.69
C GLU A 74 29.22 -2.50 3.12
N VAL A 75 28.86 -2.53 4.39
CA VAL A 75 28.04 -3.59 5.00
C VAL A 75 26.54 -3.30 4.87
N LEU A 76 26.12 -2.07 5.19
CA LEU A 76 24.72 -1.71 5.42
C LEU A 76 24.05 -1.03 4.23
N SER A 77 24.73 -0.83 3.09
CA SER A 77 24.12 -0.14 1.96
C SER A 77 22.92 -0.89 1.37
N ASN A 78 22.96 -2.22 1.30
CA ASN A 78 21.85 -3.03 0.79
C ASN A 78 22.01 -4.48 1.26
N LEU A 79 20.92 -5.24 1.12
CA LEU A 79 20.85 -6.63 1.58
C LEU A 79 21.90 -7.52 0.90
N SER A 80 22.11 -7.35 -0.41
CA SER A 80 23.10 -8.11 -1.18
C SER A 80 24.52 -7.93 -0.64
N ASN A 81 24.93 -6.70 -0.31
CA ASN A 81 26.26 -6.43 0.26
C ASN A 81 26.40 -7.00 1.68
N PHE A 82 25.36 -6.83 2.52
CA PHE A 82 25.34 -7.41 3.86
C PHE A 82 25.54 -8.93 3.82
N MET A 83 24.81 -9.60 2.92
CA MET A 83 24.81 -11.05 2.78
C MET A 83 26.10 -11.65 2.18
N LYS A 84 26.99 -10.82 1.61
CA LYS A 84 28.34 -11.27 1.23
C LYS A 84 29.24 -11.53 2.44
N ILE A 85 28.93 -10.88 3.57
CA ILE A 85 29.76 -10.88 4.78
C ILE A 85 29.11 -11.76 5.84
N PHE A 86 27.79 -11.66 5.99
CA PHE A 86 27.05 -12.37 7.04
C PHE A 86 25.98 -13.29 6.47
N LYS A 87 25.84 -14.45 7.08
CA LYS A 87 24.68 -15.31 6.87
C LYS A 87 23.51 -14.77 7.70
N LYS A 88 22.38 -14.48 7.04
CA LYS A 88 21.16 -13.98 7.70
C LYS A 88 19.91 -14.60 7.09
N GLN A 89 18.84 -14.54 7.87
CA GLN A 89 17.48 -14.77 7.36
C GLN A 89 17.04 -13.59 6.49
N ILE A 90 16.38 -13.86 5.36
CA ILE A 90 15.81 -12.80 4.53
C ILE A 90 14.43 -12.44 5.10
N TYR A 91 14.26 -11.19 5.49
CA TYR A 91 12.95 -10.67 5.93
C TYR A 91 12.32 -9.86 4.80
N LEU A 92 11.12 -10.27 4.38
CA LEU A 92 10.37 -9.65 3.30
C LEU A 92 9.06 -9.10 3.84
N ARG A 93 8.86 -7.79 3.71
CA ARG A 93 7.65 -7.16 4.21
C ARG A 93 6.46 -7.33 3.27
N THR A 94 5.28 -7.29 3.87
CA THR A 94 3.99 -7.31 3.19
C THR A 94 3.18 -6.10 3.59
N ILE A 95 2.53 -5.52 2.60
CA ILE A 95 1.63 -4.41 2.77
C ILE A 95 0.21 -4.97 2.62
N PRO A 96 -0.65 -4.81 3.63
CA PRO A 96 -2.05 -5.21 3.49
C PRO A 96 -2.73 -4.35 2.42
N ASP A 97 -3.77 -4.91 1.80
CA ASP A 97 -4.65 -4.13 0.93
C ASP A 97 -5.20 -2.92 1.70
N THR A 98 -5.19 -1.75 1.05
CA THR A 98 -5.76 -0.52 1.60
C THR A 98 -7.26 -0.43 1.34
N GLN A 99 -7.82 -1.36 0.56
CA GLN A 99 -9.26 -1.49 0.39
C GLN A 99 -9.94 -1.92 1.68
N ILE A 100 -10.99 -1.17 2.02
CA ILE A 100 -11.77 -1.31 3.24
C ILE A 100 -12.42 -2.69 3.35
N GLY A 101 -12.17 -3.33 4.49
CA GLY A 101 -12.59 -4.68 4.81
C GLY A 101 -11.40 -5.49 5.32
N PHE A 102 -11.67 -6.59 6.03
CA PHE A 102 -10.67 -7.59 6.41
C PHE A 102 -10.19 -8.37 5.17
N ASN A 103 -9.90 -7.68 4.06
CA ASN A 103 -9.41 -8.35 2.87
C ASN A 103 -8.01 -8.87 3.21
N LYS A 104 -7.88 -10.20 3.26
CA LYS A 104 -6.64 -10.89 3.63
C LYS A 104 -5.52 -10.72 2.59
N ASN A 105 -5.82 -10.05 1.48
CA ASN A 105 -4.85 -9.83 0.41
C ASN A 105 -3.68 -9.02 0.94
N ARG A 106 -2.50 -9.62 0.82
CA ARG A 106 -1.25 -9.00 1.18
C ARG A 106 -0.38 -8.93 -0.06
N PHE A 107 0.33 -7.83 -0.14
CA PHE A 107 1.13 -7.48 -1.29
C PHE A 107 2.59 -7.35 -0.89
N VAL A 108 3.47 -7.77 -1.78
CA VAL A 108 4.92 -7.62 -1.64
C VAL A 108 5.40 -6.67 -2.73
N PHE A 109 6.30 -5.74 -2.41
CA PHE A 109 6.96 -4.94 -3.44
C PHE A 109 7.69 -5.85 -4.43
N LEU A 110 7.39 -5.70 -5.72
CA LEU A 110 7.96 -6.56 -6.75
C LEU A 110 9.50 -6.48 -6.75
N HIS A 111 10.07 -5.31 -6.48
CA HIS A 111 11.52 -5.13 -6.38
C HIS A 111 12.13 -5.94 -5.22
N GLU A 112 11.48 -5.97 -4.05
CA GLU A 112 11.97 -6.75 -2.91
C GLU A 112 11.82 -8.26 -3.17
N ALA A 113 10.71 -8.66 -3.80
CA ALA A 113 10.50 -10.05 -4.23
C ALA A 113 11.61 -10.50 -5.21
N LEU A 114 11.89 -9.71 -6.25
CA LEU A 114 12.91 -10.01 -7.24
C LEU A 114 14.33 -9.98 -6.67
N GLU A 115 14.60 -9.15 -5.65
CA GLU A 115 15.90 -9.15 -4.95
C GLU A 115 16.06 -10.36 -4.02
N SER A 116 14.99 -10.78 -3.34
CA SER A 116 15.02 -11.87 -2.36
C SER A 116 15.33 -13.25 -2.96
N ILE A 117 14.80 -13.54 -4.16
CA ILE A 117 14.93 -14.86 -4.79
C ILE A 117 16.39 -15.23 -5.11
N PRO A 118 17.15 -14.42 -5.88
CA PRO A 118 18.54 -14.76 -6.20
C PRO A 118 19.42 -14.78 -4.94
N LEU A 119 19.11 -14.01 -3.90
CA LEU A 119 19.80 -14.08 -2.62
C LEU A 119 19.52 -15.41 -1.93
N ALA A 120 18.26 -15.82 -1.81
CA ALA A 120 17.88 -17.09 -1.20
C ALA A 120 18.53 -18.30 -1.92
N LEU A 121 18.57 -18.30 -3.25
CA LEU A 121 19.21 -19.37 -4.04
C LEU A 121 20.71 -19.46 -3.79
N LYS A 122 21.41 -18.32 -3.64
CA LYS A 122 22.84 -18.32 -3.29
C LYS A 122 23.08 -18.97 -1.92
N PHE A 123 22.22 -18.71 -0.93
CA PHE A 123 22.33 -19.34 0.39
C PHE A 123 22.05 -20.84 0.39
N GLN A 124 21.28 -21.33 -0.58
CA GLN A 124 21.02 -22.76 -0.76
C GLN A 124 22.17 -23.49 -1.47
N ASN A 125 23.27 -22.80 -1.80
CA ASN A 125 24.35 -23.30 -2.66
C ASN A 125 23.85 -23.83 -4.02
N LEU A 126 22.66 -23.38 -4.46
CA LEU A 126 22.05 -23.70 -5.74
C LEU A 126 22.44 -22.67 -6.82
N SER A 127 23.50 -21.90 -6.58
CA SER A 127 24.04 -20.88 -7.49
C SER A 127 24.44 -21.41 -8.87
N ASN A 128 24.51 -22.73 -9.06
CA ASN A 128 24.73 -23.39 -10.35
C ASN A 128 23.52 -23.29 -11.31
N LEU A 129 22.40 -22.70 -10.89
CA LEU A 129 21.33 -22.22 -11.77
C LEU A 129 21.73 -20.88 -12.46
N GLU A 130 22.84 -20.87 -13.21
CA GLU A 130 23.32 -19.70 -13.98
C GLU A 130 22.28 -19.14 -14.96
N ASN A 131 21.30 -19.97 -15.34
CA ASN A 131 20.20 -19.56 -16.23
C ASN A 131 19.06 -18.84 -15.48
N GLY A 132 18.82 -19.16 -14.20
CA GLY A 132 17.75 -18.56 -13.41
C GLY A 132 18.08 -17.12 -12.98
N THR A 133 19.34 -16.87 -12.60
CA THR A 133 19.81 -15.54 -12.17
C THR A 133 19.83 -14.51 -13.30
N LYS A 134 20.16 -14.93 -14.54
CA LYS A 134 20.12 -14.07 -15.74
C LYS A 134 18.72 -13.56 -16.05
N ASP A 135 17.69 -14.38 -15.85
CA ASP A 135 16.30 -13.97 -16.05
C ASP A 135 15.91 -12.88 -15.03
N PHE A 136 16.32 -13.00 -13.76
CA PHE A 136 16.10 -11.95 -12.74
C PHE A 136 16.84 -10.66 -13.04
N GLU A 137 18.10 -10.73 -13.49
CA GLU A 137 18.86 -9.55 -13.89
C GLU A 137 18.22 -8.86 -15.10
N MET A 138 17.69 -9.64 -16.05
CA MET A 138 16.94 -9.09 -17.18
C MET A 138 15.65 -8.42 -16.72
N TYR A 139 14.89 -9.02 -15.81
CA TYR A 139 13.68 -8.41 -15.25
C TYR A 139 13.98 -7.13 -14.47
N SER A 140 15.02 -7.13 -13.64
CA SER A 140 15.46 -5.95 -12.91
C SER A 140 15.90 -4.83 -13.86
N LYS A 141 16.58 -5.16 -14.96
CA LYS A 141 16.96 -4.18 -16.00
C LYS A 141 15.74 -3.61 -16.73
N GLN A 142 14.73 -4.43 -17.00
CA GLN A 142 13.50 -3.99 -17.68
C GLN A 142 12.64 -3.06 -16.81
N MET A 143 12.70 -3.20 -15.48
CA MET A 143 11.96 -2.33 -14.56
C MET A 143 12.59 -0.93 -14.41
N GLY A 144 13.85 -0.75 -14.83
CA GLY A 144 14.59 0.48 -14.62
C GLY A 144 15.11 0.64 -13.18
N PRO A 145 15.94 1.66 -12.94
CA PRO A 145 16.49 1.94 -11.62
C PRO A 145 15.38 2.45 -10.68
N LEU A 146 15.33 1.91 -9.47
CA LEU A 146 14.26 2.15 -8.50
C LEU A 146 14.08 3.65 -8.24
N GLU A 147 15.18 4.37 -8.08
CA GLU A 147 15.29 5.80 -7.80
C GLU A 147 14.65 6.72 -8.86
N GLU A 148 14.50 6.25 -10.10
CA GLU A 148 13.87 7.00 -11.19
C GLU A 148 12.38 6.70 -11.33
N LEU A 149 11.87 5.70 -10.59
CA LEU A 149 10.47 5.31 -10.69
C LEU A 149 9.56 6.25 -9.89
N ASP A 150 8.54 6.75 -10.59
CA ASP A 150 7.40 7.47 -10.01
C ASP A 150 6.28 6.54 -9.54
N THR A 151 6.30 5.28 -9.99
CA THR A 151 5.34 4.26 -9.58
C THR A 151 6.02 2.96 -9.25
N LEU A 152 5.56 2.28 -8.19
CA LEU A 152 6.00 0.95 -7.81
C LEU A 152 4.89 -0.06 -7.97
N MET A 153 5.27 -1.28 -8.34
CA MET A 153 4.36 -2.41 -8.47
C MET A 153 4.53 -3.34 -7.29
N THR A 154 3.41 -3.92 -6.85
CA THR A 154 3.38 -5.02 -5.91
C THR A 154 2.74 -6.26 -6.53
N ILE A 155 3.07 -7.43 -6.00
CA ILE A 155 2.45 -8.72 -6.33
C ILE A 155 1.77 -9.29 -5.10
N LYS A 156 0.74 -10.12 -5.29
CA LYS A 156 0.08 -10.82 -4.18
C LYS A 156 1.01 -11.88 -3.60
N ILE A 157 0.86 -12.21 -2.31
CA ILE A 157 1.66 -13.28 -1.66
C ILE A 157 1.55 -14.59 -2.45
N GLU A 158 0.37 -14.96 -2.94
CA GLU A 158 0.18 -16.21 -3.68
C GLU A 158 1.04 -16.23 -4.96
N GLN A 159 1.13 -15.09 -5.64
CA GLN A 159 1.98 -14.95 -6.83
C GLN A 159 3.46 -15.05 -6.46
N PHE A 160 3.86 -14.49 -5.32
CA PHE A 160 5.21 -14.61 -4.82
C PHE A 160 5.55 -16.08 -4.45
N GLU A 161 4.64 -16.80 -3.81
CA GLU A 161 4.81 -18.22 -3.49
C GLU A 161 4.92 -19.11 -4.73
N GLU A 162 4.15 -18.80 -5.78
CA GLU A 162 4.29 -19.44 -7.10
C GLU A 162 5.69 -19.20 -7.67
N MET A 163 6.23 -17.98 -7.55
CA MET A 163 7.60 -17.69 -7.96
C MET A 163 8.62 -18.52 -7.17
N LEU A 164 8.54 -18.53 -5.83
CA LEU A 164 9.46 -19.32 -5.00
C LEU A 164 9.46 -20.81 -5.39
N THR A 165 8.27 -21.36 -5.65
CA THR A 165 8.10 -22.75 -6.08
C THR A 165 8.69 -22.99 -7.46
N ALA A 166 8.43 -22.09 -8.42
CA ALA A 166 8.94 -22.20 -9.79
C ALA A 166 10.47 -22.16 -9.87
N PHE A 167 11.11 -21.42 -8.96
CA PHE A 167 12.57 -21.31 -8.87
C PHE A 167 13.20 -22.30 -7.88
N ASN A 168 12.41 -23.20 -7.27
CA ASN A 168 12.86 -24.17 -6.27
C ASN A 168 13.60 -23.51 -5.08
N VAL A 169 13.11 -22.36 -4.64
CA VAL A 169 13.64 -21.65 -3.47
C VAL A 169 13.12 -22.35 -2.21
N ASP A 170 14.02 -22.81 -1.34
CA ASP A 170 13.67 -23.16 0.04
C ASP A 170 13.02 -21.96 0.76
N LYS A 171 11.71 -22.06 0.97
CA LYS A 171 10.88 -21.04 1.61
C LYS A 171 11.34 -20.71 3.04
N ARG A 172 12.08 -21.62 3.71
CA ARG A 172 12.61 -21.39 5.06
C ARG A 172 13.66 -20.27 5.10
N GLN A 173 14.25 -19.90 3.96
CA GLN A 173 15.22 -18.79 3.87
C GLN A 173 14.56 -17.40 3.88
N ILE A 174 13.24 -17.33 3.69
CA ILE A 174 12.49 -16.07 3.60
C ILE A 174 11.40 -16.04 4.66
N THR A 175 11.50 -15.09 5.58
CA THR A 175 10.47 -14.79 6.57
C THR A 175 9.63 -13.61 6.08
N ILE A 176 8.33 -13.85 5.91
CA ILE A 176 7.39 -12.80 5.57
C ILE A 176 6.97 -12.06 6.85
N ILE A 177 6.99 -10.74 6.82
CA ILE A 177 6.58 -9.88 7.93
C ILE A 177 5.57 -8.83 7.45
N THR A 178 4.73 -8.29 8.32
CA THR A 178 3.90 -7.11 7.98
C THR A 178 4.78 -5.87 7.90
N ASP A 179 4.51 -4.93 6.99
CA ASP A 179 5.24 -3.67 6.94
C ASP A 179 5.05 -2.89 8.26
N PRO A 180 6.14 -2.49 8.95
CA PRO A 180 6.04 -1.86 10.26
C PRO A 180 5.49 -0.43 10.22
N THR A 181 5.53 0.20 9.05
CA THR A 181 5.11 1.59 8.85
C THR A 181 3.65 1.69 8.42
N HIS A 182 3.03 0.57 8.02
CA HIS A 182 1.64 0.55 7.59
C HIS A 182 0.65 1.02 8.67
N GLU A 183 0.66 0.40 9.85
CA GLU A 183 -0.28 0.77 10.92
C GLU A 183 0.00 2.16 11.53
N PRO A 184 1.25 2.53 11.83
CA PRO A 184 1.57 3.88 12.27
C PRO A 184 1.18 4.96 11.25
N SER A 185 1.45 4.74 9.95
CA SER A 185 1.04 5.69 8.90
C SER A 185 -0.48 5.79 8.82
N ARG A 186 -1.20 4.67 8.88
CA ARG A 186 -2.67 4.69 8.97
C ARG A 186 -3.16 5.50 10.17
N ARG A 187 -2.56 5.28 11.34
CA ARG A 187 -2.90 6.00 12.58
C ARG A 187 -2.70 7.50 12.46
N GLN A 188 -1.55 7.91 11.93
CA GLN A 188 -1.21 9.30 11.73
C GLN A 188 -2.25 10.05 10.89
N ILE A 189 -2.80 9.41 9.84
CA ILE A 189 -3.77 10.07 8.96
C ILE A 189 -5.04 10.45 9.70
N TYR A 190 -5.64 9.57 10.53
CA TYR A 190 -6.85 9.95 11.27
C TYR A 190 -6.54 10.87 12.46
N GLU A 191 -5.37 10.74 13.09
CA GLU A 191 -4.95 11.58 14.22
C GLU A 191 -4.71 13.03 13.81
N THR A 192 -4.01 13.24 12.71
CA THR A 192 -3.57 14.57 12.27
C THR A 192 -4.38 15.10 11.10
N GLY A 193 -5.12 14.24 10.41
CA GLY A 193 -5.71 14.55 9.12
C GLY A 193 -4.69 14.68 7.99
N LYS A 194 -3.39 14.43 8.21
CA LYS A 194 -2.35 14.57 7.16
C LYS A 194 -2.08 13.23 6.49
N VAL A 195 -2.06 13.20 5.16
CA VAL A 195 -1.67 12.01 4.41
C VAL A 195 -0.20 11.66 4.68
N SER A 196 0.04 10.39 5.01
CA SER A 196 1.36 9.78 5.14
C SER A 196 1.40 8.49 4.32
N GLY A 197 2.54 8.20 3.70
CA GLY A 197 2.75 6.97 2.92
C GLY A 197 3.49 5.87 3.66
N ILE A 198 3.87 4.86 2.89
CA ILE A 198 4.78 3.78 3.30
C ILE A 198 6.16 4.01 2.67
N PHE A 199 7.20 3.52 3.31
CA PHE A 199 8.54 3.59 2.72
C PHE A 199 8.69 2.53 1.63
N SER A 200 9.25 2.91 0.49
CA SER A 200 9.69 1.99 -0.56
C SER A 200 11.03 1.32 -0.19
N PRO A 201 11.53 0.37 -1.00
CA PRO A 201 12.80 -0.30 -0.72
C PRO A 201 14.02 0.63 -0.75
N ASP A 202 13.94 1.74 -1.47
CA ASP A 202 14.94 2.84 -1.48
C ASP A 202 14.61 3.95 -0.48
N SER A 203 13.72 3.70 0.49
CA SER A 203 13.40 4.62 1.58
C SER A 203 12.73 5.94 1.15
N ARG A 204 12.20 6.01 -0.08
CA ARG A 204 11.30 7.09 -0.50
C ARG A 204 9.88 6.80 0.00
N ILE A 205 9.03 7.82 0.02
CA ILE A 205 7.65 7.66 0.48
C ILE A 205 6.74 7.44 -0.72
N PHE A 206 5.95 6.38 -0.64
CA PHE A 206 4.99 5.99 -1.66
C PHE A 206 3.58 5.87 -1.07
N LEU A 207 2.60 6.22 -1.89
CA LEU A 207 1.18 6.23 -1.54
C LEU A 207 0.46 5.16 -2.36
N ASP A 208 -0.38 4.35 -1.73
CA ASP A 208 -1.39 3.63 -2.51
C ASP A 208 -2.36 4.62 -3.17
N LYS A 209 -3.21 4.11 -4.07
CA LYS A 209 -4.19 4.92 -4.80
C LYS A 209 -5.08 5.76 -3.89
N SER A 210 -5.63 5.17 -2.84
CA SER A 210 -6.54 5.84 -1.92
C SER A 210 -5.87 6.99 -1.20
N ARG A 211 -4.64 6.79 -0.71
CA ARG A 211 -3.84 7.85 -0.07
C ARG A 211 -3.42 8.94 -1.07
N ALA A 212 -3.06 8.58 -2.30
CA ALA A 212 -2.70 9.54 -3.35
C ALA A 212 -3.88 10.42 -3.77
N ILE A 213 -5.05 9.81 -4.02
CA ILE A 213 -6.30 10.51 -4.33
C ILE A 213 -6.68 11.43 -3.17
N PHE A 214 -6.55 10.97 -1.92
CA PHE A 214 -6.85 11.81 -0.77
C PHE A 214 -5.90 13.00 -0.65
N LEU A 215 -4.61 12.82 -0.94
CA LEU A 215 -3.64 13.92 -0.95
C LEU A 215 -4.00 14.99 -1.98
N ILE A 216 -4.42 14.56 -3.19
CA ILE A 216 -4.91 15.46 -4.24
C ILE A 216 -6.14 16.22 -3.75
N PHE A 217 -7.14 15.50 -3.23
CA PHE A 217 -8.38 16.09 -2.70
C PHE A 217 -8.12 17.13 -1.60
N GLN A 218 -7.25 16.82 -0.64
CA GLN A 218 -6.91 17.72 0.47
C GLN A 218 -6.24 19.01 0.01
N ASN A 219 -5.47 18.97 -1.08
CA ASN A 219 -4.67 20.10 -1.52
C ASN A 219 -5.32 20.92 -2.64
N LEU A 220 -6.19 20.31 -3.44
CA LEU A 220 -6.76 20.88 -4.67
C LEU A 220 -8.28 20.82 -4.75
N ILE A 221 -8.99 20.37 -3.71
CA ILE A 221 -10.46 20.38 -3.70
C ILE A 221 -10.96 21.02 -2.43
N MET A 222 -10.38 20.64 -1.30
CA MET A 222 -10.68 21.26 -0.02
C MET A 222 -10.25 22.73 0.03
N GLY A 223 -11.05 23.55 0.71
CA GLY A 223 -10.80 24.99 0.80
C GLY A 223 -11.24 25.80 -0.42
N VAL A 224 -11.91 25.17 -1.39
CA VAL A 224 -12.55 25.85 -2.53
C VAL A 224 -14.05 25.73 -2.43
N ASN A 225 -14.75 26.82 -2.71
CA ASN A 225 -16.20 26.82 -2.83
C ASN A 225 -16.62 26.40 -4.25
N TRP A 226 -16.79 25.09 -4.46
CA TRP A 226 -17.14 24.50 -5.77
C TRP A 226 -18.58 24.78 -6.21
N GLN A 227 -19.45 25.32 -5.35
CA GLN A 227 -20.78 25.76 -5.75
C GLN A 227 -20.74 27.11 -6.48
N LYS A 228 -19.74 27.94 -6.18
CA LYS A 228 -19.54 29.27 -6.80
C LYS A 228 -18.38 29.29 -7.81
N ASN A 229 -17.60 28.21 -7.88
CA ASN A 229 -16.47 28.13 -8.80
C ASN A 229 -16.92 27.57 -10.15
N ASP A 230 -17.03 28.46 -11.14
CA ASP A 230 -17.44 28.12 -12.50
C ASP A 230 -16.27 27.71 -13.42
N ASN A 231 -15.06 27.54 -12.87
CA ASN A 231 -13.89 27.11 -13.64
C ASN A 231 -13.96 25.60 -13.97
N TRP A 232 -14.77 25.29 -14.98
CA TRP A 232 -14.97 23.94 -15.46
C TRP A 232 -13.69 23.30 -16.02
N ILE A 233 -12.76 24.10 -16.56
CA ILE A 233 -11.46 23.63 -17.07
C ILE A 233 -10.64 23.07 -15.90
N LEU A 234 -10.53 23.84 -14.81
CA LEU A 234 -9.88 23.38 -13.58
C LEU A 234 -10.54 22.11 -13.05
N LYS A 235 -11.88 22.09 -12.94
CA LYS A 235 -12.61 20.91 -12.46
C LYS A 235 -12.30 19.68 -13.33
N SER A 236 -12.32 19.84 -14.65
CA SER A 236 -12.05 18.76 -15.62
C SER A 236 -10.64 18.19 -15.46
N GLN A 237 -9.63 19.06 -15.38
CA GLN A 237 -8.24 18.62 -15.20
C GLN A 237 -7.98 17.97 -13.84
N LEU A 238 -8.65 18.42 -12.78
CA LEU A 238 -8.60 17.75 -11.48
C LEU A 238 -9.23 16.36 -11.53
N LEU A 239 -10.36 16.21 -12.23
CA LEU A 239 -10.98 14.91 -12.45
C LEU A 239 -10.07 13.99 -13.27
N GLU A 240 -9.41 14.49 -14.31
CA GLU A 240 -8.43 13.74 -15.09
C GLU A 240 -7.27 13.26 -14.21
N PHE A 241 -6.72 14.14 -13.36
CA PHE A 241 -5.63 13.77 -12.45
C PHE A 241 -6.06 12.71 -11.43
N ILE A 242 -7.26 12.84 -10.84
CA ILE A 242 -7.79 11.82 -9.92
C ILE A 242 -8.05 10.50 -10.67
N THR A 243 -8.55 10.57 -11.90
CA THR A 243 -8.82 9.39 -12.75
C THR A 243 -7.53 8.66 -13.10
N GLU A 244 -6.46 9.38 -13.48
CA GLU A 244 -5.13 8.82 -13.76
C GLU A 244 -4.64 7.94 -12.60
N VAL A 245 -4.82 8.43 -11.36
CA VAL A 245 -4.42 7.70 -10.16
C VAL A 245 -5.37 6.53 -9.87
N SER A 246 -6.69 6.73 -9.96
CA SER A 246 -7.70 5.69 -9.69
C SER A 246 -7.58 4.50 -10.65
N GLU A 247 -7.40 4.78 -11.95
CA GLU A 247 -7.32 3.79 -13.02
C GLU A 247 -5.96 3.07 -13.12
N SER A 248 -4.98 3.41 -12.27
CA SER A 248 -3.72 2.68 -12.17
C SER A 248 -3.94 1.18 -11.87
N ALA A 249 -2.93 0.32 -12.07
CA ALA A 249 -3.14 -1.11 -11.86
C ALA A 249 -3.36 -1.45 -10.36
N GLU A 250 -4.01 -2.58 -10.07
CA GLU A 250 -4.06 -3.12 -8.69
C GLU A 250 -2.62 -3.34 -8.20
N GLY A 251 -2.33 -2.93 -6.97
CA GLY A 251 -0.98 -3.00 -6.41
C GLY A 251 -0.01 -1.95 -6.95
N THR A 252 -0.49 -0.88 -7.59
CA THR A 252 0.33 0.28 -7.93
C THR A 252 0.41 1.27 -6.77
N TYR A 253 1.62 1.68 -6.45
CA TYR A 253 1.95 2.74 -5.50
C TYR A 253 2.58 3.92 -6.25
N HIS A 254 2.27 5.13 -5.80
CA HIS A 254 2.66 6.40 -6.43
C HIS A 254 3.65 7.15 -5.55
N SER A 255 4.71 7.68 -6.14
CA SER A 255 5.70 8.52 -5.47
C SER A 255 5.03 9.75 -4.86
N GLU A 256 5.14 9.92 -3.54
CA GLU A 256 4.55 11.07 -2.85
C GLU A 256 5.12 12.38 -3.42
N SER A 257 6.44 12.43 -3.68
CA SER A 257 7.09 13.60 -4.26
C SER A 257 6.57 13.93 -5.66
N SER A 258 6.30 12.93 -6.50
CA SER A 258 5.76 13.15 -7.85
C SER A 258 4.33 13.71 -7.78
N ILE A 259 3.48 13.13 -6.92
CA ILE A 259 2.12 13.66 -6.68
C ILE A 259 2.16 15.10 -6.14
N ARG A 260 3.03 15.38 -5.17
CA ARG A 260 3.20 16.75 -4.63
C ARG A 260 3.69 17.75 -5.67
N HIS A 261 4.60 17.33 -6.56
CA HIS A 261 5.06 18.17 -7.65
C HIS A 261 3.91 18.51 -8.61
N LYS A 262 3.11 17.52 -9.02
CA LYS A 262 1.90 17.75 -9.83
C LYS A 262 0.93 18.71 -9.12
N ILE A 263 0.69 18.53 -7.82
CA ILE A 263 -0.15 19.44 -7.00
C ILE A 263 0.40 20.87 -7.02
N GLN A 264 1.71 21.07 -6.85
CA GLN A 264 2.33 22.39 -6.89
C GLN A 264 2.17 23.04 -8.26
N ASN A 265 2.29 22.27 -9.35
CA ASN A 265 2.06 22.78 -10.69
C ASN A 265 0.60 23.22 -10.87
N PHE A 266 -0.37 22.43 -10.41
CA PHE A 266 -1.78 22.84 -10.39
C PHE A 266 -1.99 24.17 -9.66
N LYS A 267 -1.40 24.33 -8.47
CA LYS A 267 -1.50 25.58 -7.69
C LYS A 267 -0.84 26.79 -8.36
N LYS A 268 0.16 26.59 -9.22
CA LYS A 268 0.82 27.68 -9.96
C LYS A 268 0.02 28.10 -11.19
N PHE A 269 -0.52 27.14 -11.94
CA PHE A 269 -1.23 27.39 -13.20
C PHE A 269 -2.63 27.95 -12.98
N TYR A 270 -3.27 27.54 -11.89
CA TYR A 270 -4.57 28.05 -11.52
C TYR A 270 -4.38 29.03 -10.37
N VAL A 271 -4.85 30.27 -10.54
CA VAL A 271 -4.97 31.25 -9.44
C VAL A 271 -5.93 30.65 -8.41
N TYR A 272 -5.39 29.79 -7.56
CA TYR A 272 -6.04 29.40 -6.32
C TYR A 272 -6.15 30.69 -5.54
N SER A 273 -7.37 31.21 -5.39
CA SER A 273 -7.59 32.44 -4.65
C SER A 273 -6.91 32.32 -3.28
N ASN A 274 -6.23 33.40 -2.86
CA ASN A 274 -5.49 33.51 -1.60
C ASN A 274 -6.33 33.18 -0.35
N GLU A 275 -7.63 32.91 -0.48
CA GLU A 275 -8.46 32.33 0.58
C GLU A 275 -8.00 30.93 1.04
N SER A 276 -7.24 30.22 0.21
CA SER A 276 -6.65 28.91 0.52
C SER A 276 -5.40 28.98 1.42
N GLU A 277 -4.79 30.16 1.60
CA GLU A 277 -3.53 30.29 2.35
C GLU A 277 -3.72 30.18 3.87
N ASN A 278 -4.93 30.47 4.41
CA ASN A 278 -5.28 30.20 5.81
C ASN A 278 -5.90 28.79 6.00
N SER A 279 -5.27 27.78 5.40
CA SER A 279 -5.69 26.36 5.45
C SER A 279 -5.29 25.64 6.73
N GLU A 280 -4.48 26.26 7.60
CA GLU A 280 -3.79 25.59 8.70
C GLU A 280 -4.71 24.94 9.75
N ASN A 281 -6.02 25.23 9.73
CA ASN A 281 -6.97 24.60 10.63
C ASN A 281 -8.30 24.15 10.02
N LEU A 282 -8.43 24.04 8.69
CA LEU A 282 -9.70 23.62 8.04
C LEU A 282 -10.20 22.25 8.51
N LEU A 283 -9.29 21.37 8.92
CA LEU A 283 -9.59 20.05 9.46
C LEU A 283 -9.28 19.93 10.95
N LEU A 284 -9.08 21.04 11.67
CA LEU A 284 -8.69 21.01 13.09
C LEU A 284 -7.42 20.15 13.31
N GLN A 285 -6.45 20.22 12.37
CA GLN A 285 -5.34 19.26 12.24
C GLN A 285 -4.44 19.18 13.47
N ASN A 286 -4.35 20.28 14.21
CA ASN A 286 -3.52 20.39 15.42
C ASN A 286 -4.21 19.86 16.68
N SER A 287 -5.45 19.36 16.56
CA SER A 287 -6.24 18.88 17.69
C SER A 287 -6.40 17.36 17.67
N HIS A 288 -6.45 16.75 18.85
CA HIS A 288 -6.63 15.30 19.01
C HIS A 288 -8.03 14.86 18.50
N PRO A 289 -8.15 13.76 17.73
CA PRO A 289 -9.44 13.35 17.13
C PRO A 289 -10.57 13.10 18.14
N SER A 290 -10.25 12.63 19.35
CA SER A 290 -11.22 12.40 20.43
C SER A 290 -11.58 13.65 21.25
N ALA A 291 -10.90 14.78 21.03
CA ALA A 291 -11.26 16.03 21.66
C ALA A 291 -12.60 16.55 21.10
N GLU A 292 -13.18 17.51 21.81
CA GLU A 292 -14.46 18.13 21.46
C GLU A 292 -14.27 19.53 20.91
N VAL A 293 -15.15 19.89 19.98
CA VAL A 293 -15.22 21.22 19.39
C VAL A 293 -16.68 21.68 19.39
N PRO A 294 -16.98 22.95 19.68
CA PRO A 294 -18.35 23.47 19.56
C PRO A 294 -18.92 23.23 18.17
N ILE A 295 -20.19 22.81 18.07
CA ILE A 295 -20.83 22.57 16.77
C ILE A 295 -20.81 23.82 15.87
N SER A 296 -20.87 25.00 16.48
CA SER A 296 -20.77 26.29 15.79
C SER A 296 -19.46 26.47 15.03
N GLU A 297 -18.36 25.87 15.47
CA GLU A 297 -17.08 25.95 14.76
C GLU A 297 -17.10 25.10 13.48
N TYR A 298 -17.68 23.90 13.56
CA TYR A 298 -17.96 23.08 12.37
C TYR A 298 -18.88 23.82 11.39
N GLU A 299 -20.00 24.36 11.88
CA GLU A 299 -20.95 25.09 11.04
C GLU A 299 -20.33 26.33 10.40
N LYS A 300 -19.49 27.07 11.13
CA LYS A 300 -18.77 28.22 10.61
C LYS A 300 -17.88 27.82 9.43
N ASN A 301 -17.12 26.73 9.57
CA ASN A 301 -16.28 26.22 8.50
C ASN A 301 -17.10 25.72 7.30
N ALA A 302 -18.21 25.02 7.55
CA ALA A 302 -19.11 24.55 6.48
C ALA A 302 -19.73 25.74 5.72
N LYS A 303 -20.27 26.74 6.43
CA LYS A 303 -20.88 27.95 5.85
C LYS A 303 -19.88 28.77 5.03
N ARG A 304 -18.60 28.84 5.44
CA ARG A 304 -17.55 29.57 4.70
C ARG A 304 -17.42 29.11 3.24
N PHE A 305 -17.66 27.82 2.97
CA PHE A 305 -17.52 27.24 1.64
C PHE A 305 -18.84 26.73 1.05
N ASP A 306 -19.99 27.18 1.59
CA ASP A 306 -21.34 26.74 1.21
C ASP A 306 -21.51 25.21 1.20
N LEU A 307 -20.89 24.53 2.16
CA LEU A 307 -20.98 23.07 2.32
C LEU A 307 -22.29 22.67 3.00
N PRO A 308 -22.82 21.46 2.71
CA PRO A 308 -23.96 20.93 3.43
C PRO A 308 -23.63 20.71 4.92
N ILE A 309 -24.56 21.14 5.79
CA ILE A 309 -24.46 20.94 7.23
C ILE A 309 -25.16 19.63 7.62
N PHE A 310 -24.47 18.79 8.38
CA PHE A 310 -24.96 17.49 8.83
C PHE A 310 -25.24 17.50 10.33
N SER A 311 -26.49 17.82 10.71
CA SER A 311 -26.93 17.95 12.11
C SER A 311 -27.57 16.68 12.70
N ASN A 312 -27.93 15.70 11.85
CA ASN A 312 -28.83 14.60 12.23
C ASN A 312 -28.14 13.39 12.88
N PHE A 313 -26.86 13.51 13.24
CA PHE A 313 -26.07 12.37 13.74
C PHE A 313 -26.23 12.15 15.27
N SER A 314 -26.76 13.15 15.98
CA SER A 314 -27.09 13.11 17.40
C SER A 314 -28.19 14.14 17.68
N LYS A 315 -29.05 13.92 18.69
CA LYS A 315 -30.07 14.90 19.09
C LYS A 315 -29.37 16.15 19.63
N ASN A 316 -29.24 17.19 18.80
CA ASN A 316 -28.70 18.52 19.12
C ASN A 316 -27.45 18.52 20.02
N PRO A 317 -26.32 17.95 19.57
CA PRO A 317 -25.09 18.01 20.34
C PRO A 317 -24.56 19.45 20.38
N LYS A 318 -24.27 19.99 21.58
CA LYS A 318 -23.57 21.27 21.75
C LYS A 318 -22.13 21.21 21.21
N ASN A 319 -21.50 20.04 21.34
CA ASN A 319 -20.14 19.76 20.91
C ASN A 319 -20.08 18.53 20.00
N LEU A 320 -19.18 18.54 19.04
CA LEU A 320 -18.83 17.38 18.21
C LEU A 320 -17.45 16.87 18.60
N LYS A 321 -17.23 15.56 18.44
CA LYS A 321 -15.86 15.04 18.42
C LYS A 321 -15.13 15.57 17.18
N ILE A 322 -13.86 15.88 17.30
CA ILE A 322 -13.08 16.46 16.20
C ILE A 322 -13.03 15.52 14.99
N TRP A 323 -12.93 14.20 15.21
CA TRP A 323 -13.00 13.23 14.12
C TRP A 323 -14.35 13.30 13.36
N MET A 324 -15.46 13.58 14.04
CA MET A 324 -16.78 13.74 13.42
C MET A 324 -16.83 15.03 12.58
N ALA A 325 -16.33 16.14 13.13
CA ALA A 325 -16.24 17.41 12.41
C ALA A 325 -15.40 17.25 11.13
N ARG A 326 -14.24 16.59 11.22
CA ARG A 326 -13.39 16.24 10.06
C ARG A 326 -14.16 15.40 9.04
N PHE A 327 -14.86 14.36 9.49
CA PHE A 327 -15.65 13.50 8.62
C PHE A 327 -16.72 14.29 7.85
N PHE A 328 -17.53 15.10 8.54
CA PHE A 328 -18.60 15.90 7.93
C PHE A 328 -18.08 16.97 6.98
N LEU A 329 -16.97 17.62 7.31
CA LEU A 329 -16.35 18.59 6.43
C LEU A 329 -15.86 17.93 5.13
N ASN A 330 -15.15 16.80 5.23
CA ASN A 330 -14.73 16.02 4.06
C ASN A 330 -15.94 15.61 3.19
N LEU A 331 -17.02 15.10 3.81
CA LEU A 331 -18.27 14.80 3.09
C LEU A 331 -18.86 16.03 2.39
N GLY A 332 -18.81 17.19 3.05
CA GLY A 332 -19.28 18.44 2.48
C GLY A 332 -18.58 18.78 1.17
N TRP A 333 -17.25 18.73 1.15
CA TRP A 333 -16.48 18.97 -0.08
C TRP A 333 -16.71 17.89 -1.14
N ILE A 334 -16.85 16.62 -0.75
CA ILE A 334 -17.20 15.55 -1.71
C ILE A 334 -18.53 15.86 -2.40
N PHE A 335 -19.58 16.20 -1.65
CA PHE A 335 -20.88 16.51 -2.25
C PHE A 335 -20.92 17.83 -3.00
N ALA A 336 -20.07 18.79 -2.61
CA ALA A 336 -19.95 20.05 -3.34
C ALA A 336 -19.23 19.87 -4.69
N PHE A 337 -18.18 19.04 -4.72
CA PHE A 337 -17.37 18.80 -5.93
C PHE A 337 -18.02 17.80 -6.90
N PHE A 338 -18.46 16.66 -6.38
CA PHE A 338 -19.08 15.57 -7.16
C PHE A 338 -20.61 15.71 -7.15
N LYS A 339 -21.19 16.32 -8.19
CA LYS A 339 -22.64 16.57 -8.22
C LYS A 339 -23.41 15.25 -8.27
N LYS A 340 -24.58 15.21 -7.62
CA LYS A 340 -25.36 13.97 -7.43
C LYS A 340 -25.70 13.24 -8.74
N ASN A 341 -25.94 14.01 -9.81
CA ASN A 341 -26.45 13.52 -11.09
C ASN A 341 -25.36 13.45 -12.19
N GLU A 342 -24.09 13.67 -11.86
CA GLU A 342 -22.98 13.50 -12.79
C GLU A 342 -22.56 12.01 -12.82
N HIS A 343 -23.12 11.24 -13.75
CA HIS A 343 -22.83 9.81 -13.89
C HIS A 343 -21.34 9.53 -14.19
N GLU A 344 -20.68 10.44 -14.90
CA GLU A 344 -19.27 10.30 -15.29
C GLU A 344 -18.32 10.32 -14.08
N THR A 345 -18.70 10.97 -12.99
CA THR A 345 -17.86 11.12 -11.78
C THR A 345 -18.35 10.26 -10.61
N GLU A 346 -19.38 9.45 -10.84
CA GLU A 346 -20.04 8.63 -9.82
C GLU A 346 -19.08 7.65 -9.14
N GLN A 347 -18.26 6.94 -9.93
CA GLN A 347 -17.29 5.97 -9.42
C GLN A 347 -16.22 6.64 -8.55
N LEU A 348 -15.70 7.80 -8.97
CA LEU A 348 -14.71 8.56 -8.22
C LEU A 348 -15.29 9.11 -6.91
N ARG A 349 -16.55 9.56 -6.94
CA ARG A 349 -17.26 9.99 -5.73
C ARG A 349 -17.36 8.84 -4.73
N GLU A 350 -17.71 7.64 -5.18
CA GLU A 350 -17.79 6.47 -4.31
C GLU A 350 -16.43 6.06 -3.75
N GLU A 351 -15.37 6.11 -4.55
CA GLU A 351 -14.00 5.90 -4.08
C GLU A 351 -13.60 6.92 -3.01
N MET A 352 -13.92 8.20 -3.20
CA MET A 352 -13.70 9.26 -2.21
C MET A 352 -14.48 9.05 -0.90
N LEU A 353 -15.74 8.60 -0.99
CA LEU A 353 -16.54 8.29 0.20
C LEU A 353 -15.94 7.13 0.98
N LYS A 354 -15.43 6.10 0.29
CA LYS A 354 -14.70 4.99 0.90
C LYS A 354 -13.46 5.50 1.63
N ILE A 355 -12.65 6.32 0.97
CA ILE A 355 -11.45 6.95 1.55
C ILE A 355 -11.80 7.66 2.86
N VAL A 356 -12.85 8.48 2.88
CA VAL A 356 -13.22 9.27 4.08
C VAL A 356 -13.73 8.39 5.23
N LEU A 357 -14.38 7.27 4.96
CA LEU A 357 -14.77 6.30 6.00
C LEU A 357 -13.57 5.66 6.71
N PHE A 358 -12.44 5.50 6.01
CA PHE A 358 -11.21 4.97 6.57
C PHE A 358 -10.50 5.95 7.52
N LEU A 359 -10.84 7.23 7.44
CA LEU A 359 -10.32 8.28 8.33
C LEU A 359 -11.03 8.30 9.69
N VAL A 360 -12.04 7.46 9.88
CA VAL A 360 -12.77 7.35 11.13
C VAL A 360 -11.97 6.45 12.09
N PRO A 361 -11.65 6.91 13.32
CA PRO A 361 -10.66 6.28 14.20
C PRO A 361 -11.05 4.90 14.75
N ASP A 362 -12.35 4.56 14.74
CA ASP A 362 -12.85 3.29 15.28
C ASP A 362 -13.79 2.62 14.27
N PRO A 363 -13.60 1.31 13.96
CA PRO A 363 -14.47 0.58 13.05
C PRO A 363 -15.96 0.64 13.42
N ARG A 364 -16.30 0.73 14.72
CA ARG A 364 -17.69 0.88 15.19
C ARG A 364 -18.30 2.19 14.72
N PHE A 365 -17.51 3.27 14.73
CA PHE A 365 -17.93 4.57 14.21
C PHE A 365 -17.95 4.59 12.68
N SER A 366 -17.02 3.89 12.02
CA SER A 366 -17.04 3.73 10.55
C SER A 366 -18.35 3.09 10.08
N ASN A 367 -18.86 2.09 10.82
CA ASN A 367 -20.16 1.46 10.53
C ASN A 367 -21.33 2.44 10.66
N GLN A 368 -21.37 3.25 11.71
CA GLN A 368 -22.39 4.29 11.88
C GLN A 368 -22.33 5.33 10.76
N CYS A 369 -21.12 5.76 10.38
CA CYS A 369 -20.88 6.68 9.27
C CYS A 369 -21.33 6.08 7.93
N ALA A 370 -21.06 4.80 7.70
CA ALA A 370 -21.50 4.10 6.49
C ALA A 370 -23.03 3.99 6.42
N GLN A 371 -23.71 3.67 7.52
CA GLN A 371 -25.18 3.66 7.59
C GLN A 371 -25.79 5.04 7.29
N PHE A 372 -25.19 6.10 7.83
CA PHE A 372 -25.58 7.48 7.51
C PHE A 372 -25.44 7.78 6.00
N LEU A 373 -24.35 7.34 5.37
CA LEU A 373 -24.13 7.51 3.93
C LEU A 373 -25.16 6.76 3.09
N VAL A 374 -25.54 5.52 3.47
CA VAL A 374 -26.62 4.78 2.80
C VAL A 374 -27.92 5.59 2.79
N GLY A 375 -28.29 6.14 3.95
CA GLY A 375 -29.50 6.95 4.10
C GLY A 375 -29.51 8.20 3.22
N LYS A 376 -28.34 8.81 2.98
CA LYS A 376 -28.20 10.01 2.12
C LYS A 376 -28.11 9.69 0.63
N LEU A 377 -27.46 8.60 0.26
CA LEU A 377 -27.20 8.25 -1.15
C LEU A 377 -28.33 7.44 -1.79
N LYS A 378 -29.26 6.87 -1.00
CA LYS A 378 -30.36 6.00 -1.48
C LYS A 378 -29.86 4.87 -2.42
N LYS A 379 -28.62 4.40 -2.26
CA LYS A 379 -27.96 3.42 -3.15
C LYS A 379 -27.49 2.17 -2.41
N LEU A 380 -27.64 1.03 -3.10
CA LEU A 380 -27.36 -0.35 -2.65
C LEU A 380 -25.86 -0.69 -2.54
N GLU A 381 -24.95 0.03 -3.22
CA GLU A 381 -23.53 -0.37 -3.26
C GLU A 381 -22.78 -0.07 -1.94
N VAL A 382 -23.23 0.92 -1.17
CA VAL A 382 -22.75 1.14 0.21
C VAL A 382 -23.21 0.01 1.15
N ILE A 383 -24.27 -0.74 0.79
CA ILE A 383 -24.76 -1.89 1.57
C ILE A 383 -23.81 -3.10 1.42
N PHE A 384 -23.24 -3.33 0.24
CA PHE A 384 -22.25 -4.39 0.03
C PHE A 384 -20.98 -4.16 0.87
N PHE A 385 -20.68 -2.89 1.13
CA PHE A 385 -19.59 -2.45 1.98
C PHE A 385 -19.87 -2.68 3.47
N LEU A 386 -21.12 -2.46 3.88
CA LEU A 386 -21.62 -2.81 5.22
C LEU A 386 -21.58 -4.33 5.44
N GLU A 387 -21.88 -5.16 4.44
CA GLU A 387 -21.81 -6.63 4.56
C GLU A 387 -20.39 -7.15 4.87
N ILE A 388 -19.34 -6.48 4.38
CA ILE A 388 -17.93 -6.84 4.65
C ILE A 388 -17.46 -6.33 6.04
N LEU A 389 -18.01 -5.21 6.51
CA LEU A 389 -17.64 -4.60 7.79
C LEU A 389 -18.45 -5.13 8.99
N ILE A 390 -19.67 -5.63 8.77
CA ILE A 390 -20.59 -6.05 9.84
C ILE A 390 -20.36 -7.52 10.27
N PHE A 391 -19.83 -8.39 9.41
CA PHE A 391 -19.76 -9.83 9.73
C PHE A 391 -18.42 -10.49 9.36
N PRO A 392 -17.40 -10.46 10.25
CA PRO A 392 -16.23 -11.32 10.09
C PRO A 392 -16.51 -12.79 10.48
N GLY A 393 -17.70 -13.13 10.98
CA GLY A 393 -17.93 -14.44 11.62
C GLY A 393 -19.30 -15.13 11.49
N THR A 394 -20.29 -14.57 10.78
CA THR A 394 -21.64 -15.20 10.68
C THR A 394 -22.26 -15.14 9.29
N LEU A 395 -21.50 -15.37 8.23
CA LEU A 395 -22.07 -15.72 6.92
C LEU A 395 -22.41 -17.21 6.88
N ALA A 396 -23.34 -17.65 7.72
CA ALA A 396 -23.85 -19.02 7.74
C ALA A 396 -25.32 -19.12 7.29
N GLU A 397 -25.94 -18.04 6.78
CA GLU A 397 -27.33 -18.08 6.32
C GLU A 397 -27.46 -18.18 4.78
N PRO A 398 -28.00 -19.30 4.25
CA PRO A 398 -28.10 -19.56 2.81
C PRO A 398 -28.99 -18.59 2.01
N GLN A 399 -29.86 -17.82 2.68
CA GLN A 399 -30.78 -16.90 2.02
C GLN A 399 -30.08 -15.61 1.54
N LEU A 400 -29.11 -15.10 2.31
CA LEU A 400 -28.29 -13.94 1.93
C LEU A 400 -27.42 -14.24 0.69
N TRP A 401 -26.92 -15.47 0.56
CA TRP A 401 -26.17 -15.93 -0.62
C TRP A 401 -27.00 -15.95 -1.91
N LYS A 402 -28.29 -16.29 -1.83
CA LYS A 402 -29.19 -16.26 -3.00
C LYS A 402 -29.48 -14.83 -3.46
N MET A 403 -29.64 -13.89 -2.53
CA MET A 403 -29.84 -12.47 -2.86
C MET A 403 -28.57 -11.81 -3.43
N ALA A 404 -27.39 -12.13 -2.90
CA ALA A 404 -26.11 -11.65 -3.43
C ALA A 404 -25.85 -12.18 -4.85
N LYS A 405 -26.05 -13.48 -5.11
CA LYS A 405 -25.91 -14.07 -6.46
C LYS A 405 -26.86 -13.45 -7.49
N TYR A 406 -28.12 -13.22 -7.11
CA TYR A 406 -29.10 -12.58 -7.98
C TYR A 406 -28.66 -11.16 -8.37
N ARG A 407 -28.11 -10.38 -7.43
CA ARG A 407 -27.67 -9.00 -7.65
C ARG A 407 -26.36 -8.88 -8.44
N ILE A 408 -25.41 -9.79 -8.24
CA ILE A 408 -24.16 -9.88 -9.03
C ILE A 408 -24.46 -10.12 -10.53
N SER A 409 -25.48 -10.92 -10.83
CA SER A 409 -25.86 -11.25 -12.22
C SER A 409 -26.34 -10.03 -13.04
N LYS A 410 -26.86 -8.98 -12.39
CA LYS A 410 -27.33 -7.76 -13.06
C LYS A 410 -26.20 -6.77 -13.36
N SER A 411 -25.21 -6.62 -12.46
CA SER A 411 -24.10 -5.67 -12.64
C SER A 411 -23.09 -6.14 -13.70
N ALA A 412 -22.90 -7.45 -13.85
CA ALA A 412 -22.00 -8.05 -14.85
C ALA A 412 -22.41 -7.81 -16.32
N LYS A 413 -23.64 -7.34 -16.61
CA LYS A 413 -24.10 -7.05 -17.97
C LYS A 413 -23.62 -5.69 -18.51
N PHE A 414 -23.22 -4.75 -17.66
CA PHE A 414 -22.91 -3.36 -18.07
C PHE A 414 -21.43 -3.10 -18.39
N SER A 415 -20.47 -3.98 -18.01
CA SER A 415 -19.02 -3.69 -18.14
C SER A 415 -18.30 -4.38 -19.32
N LYS A 416 -19.02 -5.03 -20.25
CA LYS A 416 -18.41 -5.90 -21.28
C LYS A 416 -17.52 -5.18 -22.30
N ASN A 417 -17.77 -3.90 -22.60
CA ASN A 417 -17.07 -3.21 -23.70
C ASN A 417 -15.76 -2.51 -23.28
N LYS A 418 -15.63 -1.99 -22.04
CA LYS A 418 -14.37 -1.42 -21.54
C LYS A 418 -13.33 -2.47 -21.13
N PHE A 419 -13.77 -3.69 -20.82
CA PHE A 419 -12.88 -4.82 -20.48
C PHE A 419 -12.01 -5.30 -21.66
N GLN A 420 -12.41 -5.01 -22.91
CA GLN A 420 -11.73 -5.54 -24.11
C GLN A 420 -10.37 -4.86 -24.42
N ASN A 421 -10.18 -3.59 -24.04
CA ASN A 421 -8.91 -2.89 -24.27
C ASN A 421 -7.88 -3.18 -23.16
N CYS A 422 -8.29 -3.22 -21.89
CA CYS A 422 -7.44 -3.67 -20.78
C CYS A 422 -7.05 -5.16 -20.91
N THR A 423 -7.95 -6.01 -21.43
CA THR A 423 -7.61 -7.41 -21.71
C THR A 423 -6.58 -7.58 -22.83
N LYS A 424 -6.35 -6.59 -23.70
CA LYS A 424 -5.33 -6.69 -24.76
C LYS A 424 -3.91 -6.55 -24.18
N ASN A 425 -3.70 -5.59 -23.27
CA ASN A 425 -2.45 -5.45 -22.51
C ASN A 425 -2.24 -6.57 -21.49
N TRP A 426 -3.32 -7.01 -20.82
CA TRP A 426 -3.28 -8.16 -19.91
C TRP A 426 -3.05 -9.49 -20.65
N LYS A 427 -3.63 -9.72 -21.84
CA LYS A 427 -3.35 -10.90 -22.66
C LYS A 427 -1.90 -10.91 -23.13
N ASN A 428 -1.30 -9.76 -23.44
CA ASN A 428 0.12 -9.68 -23.80
C ASN A 428 1.04 -9.97 -22.60
N ARG A 429 0.71 -9.48 -21.40
CA ARG A 429 1.48 -9.73 -20.17
C ARG A 429 1.27 -11.15 -19.61
N ARG A 430 0.06 -11.71 -19.71
CA ARG A 430 -0.25 -13.11 -19.36
C ARG A 430 0.34 -14.09 -20.37
N LYS A 431 0.42 -13.72 -21.67
CA LYS A 431 1.22 -14.44 -22.67
C LYS A 431 2.70 -14.42 -22.32
N MET A 432 3.22 -13.33 -21.74
CA MET A 432 4.61 -13.23 -21.30
C MET A 432 4.89 -14.17 -20.11
N VAL A 433 4.06 -14.13 -19.06
CA VAL A 433 4.16 -15.06 -17.91
C VAL A 433 4.01 -16.51 -18.34
N ARG A 434 3.08 -16.83 -19.26
CA ARG A 434 2.96 -18.16 -19.85
C ARG A 434 4.20 -18.56 -20.66
N LYS A 435 4.71 -17.69 -21.53
CA LYS A 435 5.92 -17.95 -22.33
C LYS A 435 7.13 -18.22 -21.44
N VAL A 436 7.23 -17.55 -20.30
CA VAL A 436 8.31 -17.76 -19.32
C VAL A 436 8.13 -19.11 -18.63
N SER A 437 6.93 -19.41 -18.10
CA SER A 437 6.61 -20.71 -17.51
C SER A 437 6.83 -21.90 -18.47
N GLU A 438 6.52 -21.71 -19.75
CA GLU A 438 6.61 -22.73 -20.79
C GLU A 438 8.03 -22.89 -21.35
N LYS A 439 8.83 -21.82 -21.37
CA LYS A 439 10.27 -21.88 -21.68
C LYS A 439 11.06 -22.50 -20.53
N VAL A 440 10.70 -22.20 -19.27
CA VAL A 440 11.25 -22.85 -18.07
C VAL A 440 10.93 -24.36 -18.07
N ARG A 441 9.70 -24.76 -18.41
CA ARG A 441 9.34 -26.19 -18.58
C ARG A 441 10.15 -26.94 -19.64
N ARG A 442 10.63 -26.25 -20.68
CA ARG A 442 11.47 -26.85 -21.75
C ARG A 442 12.95 -26.91 -21.40
N LEU A 443 13.40 -26.08 -20.46
CA LEU A 443 14.79 -25.97 -20.01
C LEU A 443 15.08 -26.77 -18.73
N LEU A 444 14.04 -27.20 -18.01
CA LEU A 444 14.17 -28.28 -17.04
C LEU A 444 14.56 -29.57 -17.80
N PRO A 445 15.60 -30.29 -17.39
CA PRO A 445 15.83 -31.63 -17.93
C PRO A 445 14.55 -32.43 -17.71
N LYS A 446 13.99 -33.01 -18.78
CA LYS A 446 13.05 -34.11 -18.61
C LYS A 446 13.80 -35.11 -17.75
N ASN A 447 13.36 -35.33 -16.52
CA ASN A 447 13.92 -36.36 -15.66
C ASN A 447 14.03 -37.63 -16.51
N PRO A 448 15.22 -38.22 -16.68
CA PRO A 448 15.26 -39.62 -17.06
C PRO A 448 14.48 -40.35 -15.97
N GLU A 449 13.61 -41.25 -16.41
CA GLU A 449 12.85 -42.13 -15.53
C GLU A 449 13.74 -42.64 -14.40
N ILE A 450 13.49 -42.18 -13.17
CA ILE A 450 13.90 -42.94 -12.00
C ILE A 450 12.90 -44.08 -11.94
N SER A 451 13.21 -45.18 -12.64
CA SER A 451 12.62 -46.47 -12.34
C SER A 451 13.10 -46.87 -10.94
N ILE A 452 12.20 -46.76 -9.97
CA ILE A 452 12.40 -47.42 -8.68
C ILE A 452 12.11 -48.90 -8.93
N GLU A 453 13.14 -49.69 -9.25
CA GLU A 453 13.10 -51.14 -9.07
C GLU A 453 12.97 -51.41 -7.56
N MET A 454 11.75 -51.65 -7.08
CA MET A 454 11.55 -52.24 -5.77
C MET A 454 11.86 -53.73 -5.85
N LYS A 455 13.04 -54.14 -5.39
CA LYS A 455 13.32 -55.55 -5.10
C LYS A 455 12.54 -55.96 -3.85
N ASP A 456 11.70 -56.98 -3.98
CA ASP A 456 11.09 -57.67 -2.86
C ASP A 456 12.17 -58.44 -2.08
N LEU A 457 12.49 -57.96 -0.89
CA LEU A 457 13.53 -58.49 0.01
C LEU A 457 13.22 -59.91 0.53
N LYS A 458 12.06 -60.50 0.22
CA LYS A 458 11.75 -61.89 0.60
C LYS A 458 11.85 -62.92 -0.52
N THR A 459 11.83 -62.53 -1.79
CA THR A 459 11.77 -63.52 -2.90
C THR A 459 12.88 -63.37 -3.94
N GLY A 460 13.67 -62.29 -3.90
CA GLY A 460 14.92 -62.19 -4.66
C GLY A 460 14.79 -62.18 -6.19
N LYS A 461 13.58 -62.04 -6.74
CA LYS A 461 13.38 -61.80 -8.18
C LYS A 461 13.21 -60.30 -8.43
N ARG A 462 13.82 -59.86 -9.53
CA ARG A 462 13.75 -58.47 -10.01
C ARG A 462 12.35 -58.12 -10.47
#